data_AF-A0A1Q3N7D0-F1
#
_entry.id   AF-A0A1Q3N7D0-F1
#
_cell.length_a   1.000
_cell.length_b   1.000
_cell.length_c   1.000
_cell.angle_alpha   90.00
_cell.angle_beta   90.00
_cell.angle_gamma   90.00
#
_symmetry.space_group_name_H-M   'P 1'
#
loop_
_entity.id
_entity.type
_entity.pdbx_description
1 polymer ?
#
loop_
_entity_poly.entity_id
_entity_poly.type
_entity_poly.pdbx_seq_one_letter_code
_entity_poly.pdbx_strand_id
1 'polypeptide(L)'
;MKKILVFIFAISSVGISSAASVEQYVNSVEKIRSVYAQDIRSFLRSLNPQISQFTPEQQAQYCGINQRYIQDMSDAIEKNRSSLPPQYANMTKQDVIKQVTESNEMQMLVKYNVQCDFK
;
A
#
# COMPACT_ATOMS: atom_id res chain seq x y z
N MET A 1 -43.81 -19.97 -2.20
CA MET A 1 -42.96 -20.66 -1.19
C MET A 1 -42.48 -21.98 -1.74
N LYS A 2 -41.19 -22.12 -2.04
CA LYS A 2 -40.55 -23.41 -2.32
C LYS A 2 -39.10 -23.32 -1.89
N LYS A 3 -38.81 -23.94 -0.73
CA LYS A 3 -37.49 -24.06 -0.13
C LYS A 3 -36.71 -25.07 -0.95
N ILE A 4 -35.59 -24.69 -1.55
CA ILE A 4 -34.68 -25.63 -2.21
C ILE A 4 -33.26 -25.35 -1.73
N LEU A 5 -32.90 -26.14 -0.73
CA LEU A 5 -31.63 -26.85 -0.54
C LEU A 5 -30.32 -26.08 -0.79
N VAL A 6 -29.75 -25.71 0.35
CA VAL A 6 -28.32 -25.58 0.64
C VAL A 6 -27.50 -26.67 -0.06
N PHE A 7 -26.58 -26.26 -0.94
CA PHE A 7 -25.46 -27.10 -1.37
C PHE A 7 -24.19 -26.59 -0.69
N ILE A 8 -23.80 -27.25 0.39
CA ILE A 8 -22.45 -27.17 0.95
C ILE A 8 -21.57 -28.02 0.04
N PHE A 9 -20.81 -27.38 -0.84
CA PHE A 9 -19.69 -28.03 -1.50
C PHE A 9 -18.45 -27.86 -0.62
N ALA A 10 -18.22 -28.87 0.23
CA ALA A 10 -16.91 -29.13 0.81
C ALA A 10 -15.99 -29.62 -0.32
N ILE A 11 -15.19 -28.71 -0.89
CA ILE A 11 -14.04 -29.10 -1.72
C ILE A 11 -12.85 -29.18 -0.78
N SER A 12 -12.58 -30.41 -0.35
CA SER A 12 -11.36 -30.80 0.32
C SER A 12 -10.13 -30.63 -0.59
N SER A 13 -9.06 -30.15 0.03
CA SER A 13 -7.65 -30.29 -0.36
C SER A 13 -7.21 -29.68 -1.70
N VAL A 14 -7.04 -28.35 -1.72
CA VAL A 14 -5.98 -27.71 -2.51
C VAL A 14 -5.21 -26.77 -1.58
N GLY A 15 -3.98 -27.18 -1.21
CA GLY A 15 -2.93 -26.34 -0.64
C GLY A 15 -3.29 -25.48 0.58
N ILE A 16 -3.17 -26.05 1.79
CA ILE A 16 -3.17 -25.32 3.07
C ILE A 16 -2.17 -24.15 3.04
N SER A 17 -1.11 -24.27 2.23
CA SER A 17 -0.08 -23.25 2.05
C SER A 17 -0.56 -21.96 1.37
N SER A 18 -1.60 -21.99 0.53
CA SER A 18 -2.04 -20.82 -0.24
C SER A 18 -2.89 -19.84 0.59
N ALA A 19 -3.77 -20.36 1.45
CA ALA A 19 -4.63 -19.55 2.30
C ALA A 19 -3.82 -18.75 3.35
N ALA A 20 -2.85 -19.39 4.01
CA ALA A 20 -2.03 -18.75 5.04
C ALA A 20 -1.19 -17.58 4.50
N SER A 21 -0.64 -17.70 3.29
CA SER A 21 0.13 -16.62 2.63
C SER A 21 -0.73 -15.48 2.11
N VAL A 22 -1.97 -15.74 1.69
CA VAL A 22 -2.91 -14.66 1.32
C VAL A 22 -3.31 -13.88 2.58
N GLU A 23 -3.62 -14.58 3.67
CA GLU A 23 -3.89 -13.96 4.96
C GLU A 23 -2.68 -13.15 5.46
N GLN A 24 -1.47 -13.70 5.33
CA GLN A 24 -0.23 -12.99 5.65
C GLN A 24 -0.08 -11.71 4.82
N TYR A 25 -0.33 -11.76 3.52
CA TYR A 25 -0.27 -10.58 2.66
C TYR A 25 -1.29 -9.52 3.09
N VAL A 26 -2.55 -9.91 3.34
CA VAL A 26 -3.61 -8.99 3.78
C VAL A 26 -3.23 -8.32 5.10
N ASN A 27 -2.79 -9.10 6.08
CA ASN A 27 -2.34 -8.59 7.39
C ASN A 27 -1.14 -7.65 7.25
N SER A 28 -0.18 -7.98 6.37
CA SER A 28 0.94 -7.11 6.05
C SER A 28 0.47 -5.79 5.44
N VAL A 29 -0.40 -5.82 4.43
CA VAL A 29 -0.93 -4.62 3.76
C VAL A 29 -1.71 -3.75 4.74
N GLU A 30 -2.55 -4.33 5.61
CA GLU A 30 -3.30 -3.59 6.63
C GLU A 30 -2.34 -2.85 7.58
N LYS A 31 -1.33 -3.56 8.10
CA LYS A 31 -0.31 -2.97 8.97
C LYS A 31 0.44 -1.84 8.26
N ILE A 32 0.90 -2.05 7.03
CA ILE A 32 1.66 -1.07 6.25
C ILE A 32 0.81 0.20 6.03
N ARG A 33 -0.46 0.04 5.64
CA ARG A 33 -1.39 1.17 5.47
C ARG A 33 -1.67 1.91 6.77
N SER A 34 -1.79 1.19 7.89
CA SER A 34 -1.97 1.82 9.21
C SER A 34 -0.76 2.67 9.60
N VAL A 35 0.46 2.15 9.42
CA VAL A 35 1.70 2.87 9.69
C VAL A 35 1.81 4.10 8.79
N TYR A 36 1.61 3.94 7.49
CA TYR A 36 1.63 5.05 6.53
C TYR A 36 0.63 6.14 6.89
N ALA A 37 -0.62 5.77 7.22
CA ALA A 37 -1.65 6.73 7.62
C ALA A 37 -1.27 7.47 8.91
N GLN A 38 -0.65 6.79 9.88
CA GLN A 38 -0.15 7.42 11.10
C GLN A 38 0.98 8.41 10.80
N ASP A 39 1.96 8.01 9.99
CA ASP A 39 3.11 8.83 9.64
C ASP A 39 2.70 10.09 8.87
N ILE A 40 1.84 9.94 7.85
CA ILE A 40 1.31 11.07 7.08
C ILE A 40 0.50 12.01 7.96
N ARG A 41 -0.41 11.50 8.82
CA ARG A 41 -1.17 12.37 9.73
C ARG A 41 -0.25 13.13 10.69
N SER A 42 0.79 12.47 11.18
CA SER A 42 1.75 13.09 12.11
C SER A 42 2.56 14.18 11.41
N PHE A 43 3.02 13.90 10.19
CA PHE A 43 3.69 14.88 9.34
C PHE A 43 2.78 16.08 9.04
N LEU A 44 1.56 15.87 8.55
CA LEU A 44 0.63 16.95 8.23
C LEU A 44 0.30 17.82 9.45
N ARG A 45 0.18 17.21 10.65
CA ARG A 45 -0.03 17.95 11.91
C ARG A 45 1.18 18.79 12.34
N SER A 46 2.38 18.45 11.88
CA SER A 46 3.59 19.26 12.14
C SER A 46 3.75 20.44 11.20
N LEU A 47 2.97 20.52 10.11
CA LEU A 47 3.06 21.60 9.15
C LEU A 47 2.39 22.87 9.70
N ASN A 48 2.94 24.02 9.31
CA ASN A 48 2.25 25.30 9.46
C ASN A 48 1.04 25.33 8.50
N PRO A 49 -0.19 25.60 8.96
CA PRO A 49 -1.37 25.63 8.09
C PRO A 49 -1.33 26.72 7.01
N GLN A 50 -0.46 27.72 7.13
CA GLN A 50 -0.25 28.79 6.14
C GLN A 50 0.93 28.50 5.19
N ILE A 51 1.41 27.26 5.16
CA ILE A 51 2.54 26.87 4.32
C ILE A 51 2.18 26.95 2.83
N SER A 52 3.05 27.57 2.04
CA SER A 52 2.94 27.64 0.58
C SER A 52 3.86 26.66 -0.15
N GLN A 53 4.87 26.11 0.53
CA GLN A 53 5.82 25.11 0.02
C GLN A 53 6.52 24.41 1.20
N PHE A 54 6.91 23.14 1.02
CA PHE A 54 7.70 22.44 2.04
C PHE A 54 9.12 22.99 2.14
N THR A 55 9.68 23.03 3.35
CA THR A 55 11.13 23.17 3.52
C THR A 55 11.85 21.91 3.00
N PRO A 56 13.16 21.97 2.72
CA PRO A 56 13.92 20.78 2.33
C PRO A 56 13.78 19.61 3.31
N GLU A 57 13.73 19.91 4.62
CA GLU A 57 13.56 18.89 5.67
C GLU A 57 12.16 18.27 5.64
N GLN A 58 11.12 19.09 5.45
CA GLN A 58 9.75 18.61 5.34
C GLN A 58 9.55 17.77 4.07
N GLN A 59 10.16 18.18 2.96
CA GLN A 59 10.16 17.39 1.73
C GLN A 59 10.89 16.07 1.92
N ALA A 60 12.08 16.07 2.53
CA ALA A 60 12.82 14.85 2.83
C ALA A 60 12.01 13.90 3.73
N GLN A 61 11.33 14.44 4.75
CA GLN A 61 10.46 13.65 5.63
C GLN A 61 9.27 13.06 4.86
N TYR A 62 8.56 13.87 4.09
CA TYR A 62 7.41 13.43 3.30
C TYR A 62 7.81 12.36 2.27
N CYS A 63 8.88 12.58 1.52
CA CYS A 63 9.39 11.62 0.55
C CYS A 63 9.89 10.35 1.24
N GLY A 64 10.50 10.46 2.42
CA GLY A 64 10.92 9.30 3.22
C GLY A 64 9.75 8.43 3.70
N ILE A 65 8.62 9.02 4.07
CA ILE A 65 7.40 8.28 4.44
C ILE A 65 6.87 7.49 3.24
N ASN A 66 6.74 8.15 2.08
CA ASN A 66 6.24 7.49 0.87
C ASN A 66 7.23 6.44 0.32
N GLN A 67 8.54 6.70 0.38
CA GLN A 67 9.57 5.73 -0.02
C GLN A 67 9.50 4.45 0.83
N ARG A 68 9.28 4.60 2.14
CA ARG A 68 9.10 3.46 3.04
C ARG A 68 7.84 2.68 2.72
N TYR A 69 6.73 3.38 2.48
CA TYR A 69 5.48 2.74 2.06
C TYR A 69 5.65 1.93 0.77
N ILE A 70 6.31 2.49 -0.24
CA ILE A 70 6.63 1.80 -1.51
C ILE A 70 7.45 0.54 -1.25
N GLN A 71 8.49 0.65 -0.43
CA GLN A 71 9.37 -0.48 -0.11
C GLN A 71 8.60 -1.58 0.63
N ASP A 72 7.89 -1.23 1.70
CA ASP A 72 7.14 -2.19 2.51
C ASP A 72 6.05 -2.91 1.69
N MET A 73 5.34 -2.19 0.82
CA MET A 73 4.34 -2.78 -0.08
C MET A 73 4.99 -3.73 -1.09
N SER A 74 6.13 -3.34 -1.66
CA SER A 74 6.88 -4.16 -2.62
C SER A 74 7.40 -5.44 -1.96
N ASP A 75 7.92 -5.34 -0.73
CA ASP A 75 8.40 -6.48 0.03
C ASP A 75 7.27 -7.43 0.44
N ALA A 76 6.09 -6.88 0.80
CA ALA A 76 4.90 -7.68 1.08
C ALA A 76 4.42 -8.46 -0.16
N ILE A 77 4.46 -7.84 -1.35
CA ILE A 77 4.16 -8.53 -2.61
C ILE A 77 5.17 -9.64 -2.86
N GLU A 78 6.48 -9.34 -2.80
CA GLU A 78 7.53 -10.31 -3.10
C GLU A 78 7.47 -11.53 -2.18
N LYS A 79 7.34 -11.29 -0.87
CA LYS A 79 7.29 -12.36 0.14
C LYS A 79 6.11 -13.33 -0.06
N ASN A 80 5.01 -12.86 -0.64
CA ASN A 80 3.79 -13.65 -0.80
C ASN A 80 3.49 -13.98 -2.28
N ARG A 81 4.38 -13.61 -3.22
CA ARG A 81 4.12 -13.56 -4.67
C ARG A 81 3.52 -14.86 -5.22
N SER A 82 4.04 -16.01 -4.80
CA SER A 82 3.61 -17.33 -5.26
C SER A 82 2.15 -17.68 -4.91
N SER A 83 1.57 -16.97 -3.95
CA SER A 83 0.23 -17.22 -3.45
C SER A 83 -0.75 -16.09 -3.75
N LEU A 84 -0.26 -15.01 -4.38
CA LEU A 84 -1.10 -13.89 -4.76
C LEU A 84 -1.82 -14.18 -6.07
N PRO A 85 -3.06 -13.66 -6.23
CA PRO A 85 -3.69 -13.60 -7.54
C PRO A 85 -2.80 -12.89 -8.58
N PRO A 86 -2.86 -13.26 -9.87
CA PRO A 86 -1.95 -12.74 -10.91
C PRO A 86 -1.86 -11.21 -10.97
N GLN A 87 -2.95 -10.50 -10.70
CA GLN A 87 -2.98 -9.03 -10.71
C GLN A 87 -2.05 -8.40 -9.66
N TYR A 88 -1.77 -9.08 -8.56
CA TYR A 88 -0.84 -8.62 -7.52
C TYR A 88 0.52 -9.32 -7.64
N ALA A 89 0.53 -10.60 -8.02
CA ALA A 89 1.77 -11.37 -8.21
C ALA A 89 2.66 -10.82 -9.34
N ASN A 90 2.06 -10.16 -10.34
CA ASN A 90 2.79 -9.54 -11.45
C ASN A 90 3.20 -8.09 -11.16
N MET A 91 2.77 -7.49 -10.03
CA MET A 91 3.18 -6.13 -9.69
C MET A 91 4.68 -6.09 -9.41
N THR A 92 5.32 -5.11 -10.00
CA THR A 92 6.71 -4.74 -9.75
C THR A 92 6.77 -3.56 -8.78
N LYS A 93 7.96 -3.30 -8.24
CA LYS A 93 8.21 -2.08 -7.47
C LYS A 93 7.90 -0.81 -8.28
N GLN A 94 8.16 -0.83 -9.59
CA GLN A 94 7.84 0.29 -10.48
C GLN A 94 6.33 0.51 -10.61
N ASP A 95 5.53 -0.55 -10.60
CA ASP A 95 4.06 -0.42 -10.56
C ASP A 95 3.58 0.19 -9.24
N VAL A 96 4.20 -0.17 -8.12
CA VAL A 96 3.91 0.45 -6.81
C VAL A 96 4.30 1.93 -6.79
N ILE A 97 5.50 2.27 -7.30
CA ILE A 97 5.95 3.67 -7.44
C ILE A 97 4.95 4.46 -8.29
N LYS A 98 4.52 3.88 -9.42
CA LYS A 98 3.54 4.50 -10.30
C LYS A 98 2.21 4.75 -9.57
N GLN A 99 1.67 3.75 -8.86
CA GLN A 99 0.45 3.91 -8.08
C GLN A 99 0.55 5.00 -7.02
N VAL A 100 1.67 5.10 -6.31
CA VAL A 100 1.88 6.16 -5.32
C VAL A 100 1.99 7.51 -6.01
N THR A 101 2.78 7.63 -7.07
CA THR A 101 2.99 8.88 -7.80
C THR A 101 1.70 9.40 -8.42
N GLU A 102 0.85 8.51 -8.94
CA GLU A 102 -0.45 8.83 -9.55
C GLU A 102 -1.58 8.98 -8.53
N SER A 103 -1.32 8.75 -7.24
CA SER A 103 -2.33 8.95 -6.18
C SER A 103 -2.77 10.41 -6.10
N ASN A 104 -4.04 10.63 -5.77
CA ASN A 104 -4.58 11.98 -5.59
C ASN A 104 -3.79 12.76 -4.53
N GLU A 105 -3.35 12.07 -3.47
CA GLU A 105 -2.54 12.60 -2.39
C GLU A 105 -1.22 13.19 -2.92
N MET A 106 -0.47 12.43 -3.73
CA MET A 106 0.78 12.91 -4.33
C MET A 106 0.52 14.04 -5.34
N GLN A 107 -0.49 13.88 -6.22
CA GLN A 107 -0.81 14.87 -7.24
C GLN A 107 -1.24 16.22 -6.65
N MET A 108 -1.95 16.21 -5.51
CA MET A 108 -2.28 17.43 -4.78
C MET A 108 -1.05 18.19 -4.26
N LEU A 109 0.08 17.51 -4.06
CA LEU A 109 1.30 18.13 -3.53
C LEU A 109 2.25 18.65 -4.60
N VAL A 110 2.12 18.19 -5.85
CA VAL A 110 2.91 18.68 -6.99
C VAL A 110 2.81 20.20 -7.13
N LYS A 111 1.62 20.78 -6.91
CA LYS A 111 1.40 22.24 -6.99
C LYS A 111 2.15 23.05 -5.92
N TYR A 112 2.62 22.39 -4.84
CA TYR A 112 3.44 22.99 -3.79
C TYR A 112 4.94 22.74 -4.02
N ASN A 113 5.32 22.36 -5.24
CA ASN A 113 6.69 22.05 -5.66
C ASN A 113 7.36 20.92 -4.85
N VAL A 114 6.56 20.02 -4.27
CA VAL A 114 7.05 18.84 -3.56
C VAL A 114 7.35 17.76 -4.61
N GLN A 115 8.64 17.46 -4.79
CA GLN A 115 9.10 16.44 -5.74
C GLN A 115 9.82 15.32 -4.99
N CYS A 116 9.31 14.10 -5.12
CA CYS A 116 9.95 12.92 -4.57
C CYS A 116 10.51 12.07 -5.72
N ASP A 117 11.82 11.77 -5.66
CA ASP A 117 12.47 10.82 -6.56
C ASP A 117 12.44 9.43 -5.90
N PHE A 118 11.40 8.65 -6.23
CA PHE A 118 11.24 7.31 -5.68
C PHE A 118 12.09 6.29 -6.43
N LYS A 119 12.72 5.38 -5.70
CA LYS A 119 13.58 4.31 -6.23
C LYS A 119 13.12 2.94 -5.77
#